data_AF-A0A645IIL7-F1
#
_entry.id   AF-A0A645IIL7-F1
#
_cell.length_a   1.000
_cell.length_b   1.000
_cell.length_c   1.000
_cell.angle_alpha   90.00
_cell.angle_beta   90.00
_cell.angle_gamma   90.00
#
_symmetry.space_group_name_H-M   'P 1'
#
loop_
_entity.id
_entity.type
_entity.pdbx_description
1 polymer ?
#
loop_
_entity_poly.entity_id
_entity_poly.type
_entity_poly.pdbx_seq_one_letter_code
_entity_poly.pdbx_strand_id
1 'polypeptide(L)' 'MDCDSGVTATTEYGAMLTASVEKENVYGTQFHPEKSGEVGLKILKAFCEL' A
#
# COMPACT_ATOMS: atom_id res chain seq x y z
N MET A 1 10.42 -17.71 -8.00
CA MET A 1 10.15 -16.64 -7.03
C MET A 1 8.79 -16.11 -7.39
N ASP A 2 7.79 -16.41 -6.59
CA ASP A 2 6.45 -15.84 -6.76
C ASP A 2 6.42 -14.53 -5.97
N CYS A 3 6.39 -13.41 -6.69
CA CYS A 3 6.45 -12.07 -6.08
C CYS A 3 5.05 -11.54 -5.75
N ASP A 4 3.99 -12.23 -6.19
CA ASP A 4 2.61 -11.72 -6.08
C ASP A 4 2.00 -11.94 -4.70
N SER A 5 2.51 -12.89 -3.92
CA SER A 5 1.92 -13.28 -2.63
C SER A 5 1.88 -12.15 -1.58
N GLY A 6 2.65 -11.08 -1.78
CA GLY A 6 2.68 -9.92 -0.88
C GLY A 6 2.02 -8.66 -1.44
N VAL A 7 1.48 -8.70 -2.67
CA VAL A 7 0.85 -7.53 -3.29
C VAL A 7 -0.57 -7.37 -2.76
N THR A 8 -0.86 -6.22 -2.14
CA THR A 8 -2.19 -5.93 -1.55
C THR A 8 -2.99 -4.91 -2.35
N ALA A 9 -2.31 -4.06 -3.13
CA ALA A 9 -2.96 -3.18 -4.09
C ALA A 9 -2.09 -2.97 -5.33
N THR A 10 -2.75 -2.76 -6.46
CA THR A 10 -2.12 -2.39 -7.73
C THR A 10 -2.75 -1.12 -8.30
N THR A 11 -2.03 -0.48 -9.22
CA THR A 11 -2.52 0.67 -9.98
C THR A 11 -1.99 0.60 -11.41
N GLU A 12 -2.66 1.26 -12.35
CA GLU A 12 -2.23 1.29 -13.74
C GLU A 12 -1.66 2.67 -14.07
N TYR A 13 -0.41 2.69 -14.55
CA TYR A 13 0.21 3.87 -15.13
C TYR A 13 1.24 3.46 -16.17
N GLY A 14 0.80 3.35 -17.44
CA GLY A 14 1.60 2.82 -18.55
C GLY A 14 1.85 1.30 -18.49
N ALA A 15 1.86 0.74 -17.27
CA ALA A 15 1.83 -0.69 -16.97
C ALA A 15 1.13 -0.91 -15.62
N MET A 16 0.84 -2.16 -15.29
CA MET A 16 0.40 -2.55 -13.94
C MET A 16 1.57 -2.41 -12.95
N LEU A 17 1.34 -1.67 -11.88
CA LEU A 17 2.32 -1.37 -10.83
C LEU A 17 1.78 -1.81 -9.48
N THR A 18 2.68 -2.27 -8.61
CA THR A 18 2.38 -2.53 -7.20
C THR A 18 2.23 -1.20 -6.46
N ALA A 19 1.04 -0.96 -5.87
CA ALA A 19 0.74 0.25 -5.11
C ALA A 19 0.96 0.05 -3.60
N SER A 20 0.70 -1.15 -3.09
CA SER A 20 1.00 -1.53 -1.70
C SER A 20 1.34 -3.00 -1.57
N VAL A 21 2.10 -3.31 -0.51
CA VAL A 21 2.50 -4.66 -0.14
C VAL A 21 2.30 -4.91 1.35
N GLU A 22 2.15 -6.18 1.69
CA GLU A 22 2.13 -6.67 3.06
C GLU A 22 2.86 -8.01 3.15
N LYS A 23 3.65 -8.18 4.20
CA LYS A 23 4.19 -9.47 4.61
C LYS A 23 4.36 -9.51 6.11
N GLU A 24 3.55 -10.34 6.77
CA GLU A 24 3.52 -10.44 8.23
C GLU A 24 3.31 -9.05 8.85
N ASN A 25 4.24 -8.56 9.67
CA ASN A 25 4.15 -7.26 10.31
C ASN A 25 4.76 -6.11 9.48
N VAL A 26 5.12 -6.35 8.23
CA VAL A 26 5.75 -5.36 7.33
C VAL A 26 4.74 -4.89 6.30
N TYR A 27 4.54 -3.58 6.23
CA TYR A 27 3.61 -2.91 5.32
C TYR A 27 4.36 -1.86 4.51
N GLY A 28 4.01 -1.72 3.23
CA GLY A 28 4.63 -0.74 2.34
C GLY A 28 3.63 -0.14 1.37
N THR A 29 3.77 1.16 1.13
CA THR A 29 3.00 1.87 0.09
C THR A 29 3.96 2.57 -0.86
N GLN A 30 3.70 2.50 -2.16
CA GLN A 30 4.46 3.26 -3.14
C GLN A 30 4.05 4.74 -3.14
N PHE A 31 2.79 5.04 -2.84
CA PHE A 31 2.30 6.40 -2.68
C PHE A 31 2.61 6.95 -1.27
N HIS A 32 2.46 8.26 -1.13
CA HIS A 32 2.63 9.00 0.12
C HIS A 32 1.28 9.16 0.83
N PRO A 33 0.91 8.29 1.79
CA PRO A 33 -0.35 8.41 2.51
C PRO A 33 -0.47 9.76 3.23
N GLU A 34 0.63 10.34 3.71
CA GLU A 34 0.64 11.67 4.34
C GLU A 34 0.30 12.82 3.37
N LYS A 35 0.44 12.61 2.06
CA LYS A 35 0.09 13.58 1.02
C LYS A 35 -1.26 13.30 0.35
N SER A 36 -1.99 12.30 0.84
CA SER A 36 -3.23 11.80 0.21
C SER A 36 -4.51 12.29 0.91
N GLY A 37 -4.43 13.38 1.69
CA GLY A 37 -5.58 14.02 2.34
C GLY A 37 -6.31 13.11 3.32
N GLU A 38 -7.65 13.24 3.38
CA GLU A 38 -8.48 12.43 4.30
C GLU A 38 -8.37 10.92 4.05
N VAL A 39 -8.20 10.50 2.80
CA VAL A 39 -8.02 9.08 2.45
C VAL A 39 -6.71 8.57 3.01
N GLY A 40 -5.64 9.34 2.84
CA GLY A 40 -4.34 9.04 3.40
C GLY A 40 -4.32 8.94 4.92
N LEU A 41 -4.98 9.87 5.61
CA LEU A 41 -5.12 9.85 7.06
C LEU A 41 -5.88 8.62 7.56
N LYS A 42 -6.91 8.17 6.83
CA LYS A 42 -7.64 6.93 7.16
C LYS A 42 -6.74 5.70 7.08
N ILE A 43 -5.87 5.63 6.07
CA ILE A 43 -4.90 4.53 5.92
C ILE A 43 -3.90 4.52 7.09
N LEU A 44 -3.32 5.69 7.42
CA LEU A 44 -2.39 5.80 8.55
C LEU A 44 -3.05 5.43 9.88
N LYS A 45 -4.29 5.85 10.09
CA LYS A 45 -5.05 5.50 11.30
C LYS A 45 -5.28 3.99 11.38
N ALA A 46 -5.71 3.36 10.28
CA ALA A 46 -5.90 1.91 10.24
C ALA A 46 -4.60 1.16 10.54
N PHE A 47 -3.47 1.61 10.00
CA PHE A 47 -2.16 1.03 10.30
C PHE A 47 -1.78 1.13 11.79
N CYS A 48 -2.09 2.26 12.45
CA CYS A 48 -1.84 2.42 13.88
C CYS A 48 -2.79 1.60 14.79
N GLU A 49 -3.88 1.07 14.25
CA GLU A 49 -4.89 0.28 14.98
C GLU A 49 -4.73 -1.24 14.78
N LEU A 50 -3.71 -1.67 14.02
CA LEU A 50 -3.31 -3.08 13.86
C LEU A 50 -2.68 -3.64 15.15
#